data_AF-A0A1V5F894-F1
#
_entry.id   AF-A0A1V5F894-F1
#
_cell.length_a   1.000
_cell.length_b   1.000
_cell.length_c   1.000
_cell.angle_alpha   90.00
_cell.angle_beta   90.00
_cell.angle_gamma   90.00
#
_symmetry.space_group_name_H-M   'P 1'
#
loop_
_entity.id
_entity.type
_entity.pdbx_description
1 polymer ?
#
loop_
_entity_poly.entity_id
_entity_poly.type
_entity_poly.pdbx_seq_one_letter_code
_entity_poly.pdbx_strand_id
1 'polypeptide(L)'
;MRSGADRNFWGNDFINDPTFAVRRGEWICVELMVKLNDPSGERNGEQQFWIDGQSRERDGQIISHVGPGFPNGHWVWDSFHANPADPPFEGLRFRKDESLKINFLWLENYITGADRETKVWFDDVVVAKRYIGPIRMEGGEPRASRR
;
A
#
# COMPACT_ATOMS: atom_id res chain seq x y z
N MET A 1 -13.05 -7.43 -6.41
CA MET A 1 -11.76 -7.86 -6.95
C MET A 1 -11.90 -7.96 -8.46
N ARG A 2 -10.99 -7.35 -9.20
CA ARG A 2 -10.93 -7.49 -10.66
C ARG A 2 -10.03 -8.68 -11.02
N SER A 3 -10.26 -9.27 -12.19
CA SER A 3 -9.47 -10.39 -12.69
C SER A 3 -8.27 -9.89 -13.49
N GLY A 4 -7.19 -10.67 -13.51
CA GLY A 4 -6.08 -10.50 -14.42
C GLY A 4 -6.45 -10.76 -15.88
N ALA A 5 -5.49 -10.57 -16.78
CA ALA A 5 -5.65 -10.82 -18.22
C ALA A 5 -6.02 -12.28 -18.54
N ASP A 6 -5.60 -13.21 -17.68
CA ASP A 6 -5.91 -14.65 -17.74
C ASP A 6 -7.30 -15.01 -17.18
N ARG A 7 -8.08 -14.02 -16.72
CA ARG A 7 -9.38 -14.15 -16.05
C ARG A 7 -9.33 -14.83 -14.67
N ASN A 8 -8.16 -15.02 -14.09
CA ASN A 8 -8.00 -15.45 -12.70
C ASN A 8 -7.94 -14.24 -11.75
N PHE A 9 -7.96 -14.50 -10.43
CA PHE A 9 -8.02 -13.46 -9.39
C PHE A 9 -6.85 -13.60 -8.40
N TRP A 10 -5.96 -12.60 -8.34
CA TRP A 10 -4.69 -12.69 -7.59
C TRP A 10 -4.46 -11.53 -6.60
N GLY A 11 -4.95 -10.35 -6.93
CA GLY A 11 -4.85 -9.14 -6.12
C GLY A 11 -5.53 -8.00 -6.84
N ASN A 12 -5.51 -6.81 -6.27
CA ASN A 12 -5.55 -5.59 -7.08
C ASN A 12 -4.35 -4.74 -6.68
N ASP A 13 -3.58 -4.31 -7.67
CA ASP A 13 -2.44 -3.43 -7.48
C ASP A 13 -2.79 -2.00 -7.92
N PHE A 14 -2.12 -1.02 -7.29
CA PHE A 14 -2.43 0.39 -7.47
C PHE A 14 -1.19 1.22 -7.83
N ILE A 15 0.01 0.63 -7.73
CA ILE A 15 1.28 1.28 -8.04
C ILE A 15 1.94 0.53 -9.17
N ASN A 16 1.69 1.01 -10.38
CA ASN A 16 2.29 0.52 -11.61
C ASN A 16 3.39 1.48 -12.07
N ASP A 17 4.41 1.63 -11.22
CA ASP A 17 5.57 2.47 -11.49
C ASP A 17 6.85 1.62 -11.44
N PRO A 18 7.45 1.28 -12.59
CA PRO A 18 8.68 0.49 -12.62
C PRO A 18 9.90 1.23 -12.07
N THR A 19 9.81 2.56 -11.90
CA THR A 19 10.87 3.36 -11.29
C THR A 19 10.80 3.32 -9.77
N PHE A 20 9.70 2.82 -9.19
CA PHE A 20 9.58 2.63 -7.76
C PHE A 20 10.39 1.41 -7.31
N ALA A 21 11.59 1.68 -6.81
CA ALA A 21 12.47 0.67 -6.24
C ALA A 21 12.94 1.10 -4.84
N VAL A 22 13.13 0.12 -3.96
CA VAL A 22 13.79 0.29 -2.66
C VAL A 22 15.20 -0.30 -2.73
N ARG A 23 16.12 0.28 -1.95
CA ARG A 23 17.51 -0.20 -1.92
C ARG A 23 17.61 -1.48 -1.10
N ARG A 24 18.39 -2.44 -1.60
CA ARG A 24 18.66 -3.69 -0.89
C ARG A 24 19.69 -3.45 0.22
N GLY A 25 19.51 -4.11 1.36
CA GLY A 25 20.46 -4.04 2.48
C GLY A 25 20.34 -2.77 3.32
N GLU A 26 19.32 -1.95 3.10
CA GLU A 26 19.02 -0.76 3.89
C GLU A 26 17.72 -0.97 4.67
N TRP A 27 17.64 -0.41 5.88
CA TRP A 27 16.39 -0.30 6.61
C TRP A 27 15.54 0.80 5.99
N ILE A 28 14.27 0.50 5.73
CA ILE A 28 13.26 1.47 5.31
C ILE A 28 12.11 1.43 6.28
N CYS A 29 11.47 2.59 6.51
CA CYS A 29 10.22 2.63 7.24
C CYS A 29 9.06 2.41 6.26
N VAL A 30 8.26 1.37 6.46
CA VAL A 30 7.06 1.08 5.67
C VAL A 30 5.83 1.34 6.54
N GLU A 31 4.95 2.22 6.09
CA GLU A 31 3.68 2.50 6.77
C GLU A 31 2.52 2.22 5.82
N LEU A 32 1.46 1.60 6.34
CA LEU A 32 0.21 1.33 5.64
C LEU A 32 -0.97 1.85 6.47
N MET A 33 -1.83 2.65 5.86
CA MET A 33 -3.12 3.06 6.41
C MET A 33 -4.23 2.33 5.65
N VAL A 34 -5.20 1.81 6.39
CA VAL A 34 -6.45 1.30 5.86
C VAL A 34 -7.60 1.92 6.63
N LYS A 35 -8.57 2.46 5.90
CA LYS A 35 -9.83 2.96 6.42
C LYS A 35 -10.96 2.14 5.80
N LEU A 36 -11.69 1.42 6.64
CA LEU A 36 -12.86 0.66 6.20
C LEU A 36 -13.94 1.60 5.69
N ASN A 37 -14.71 1.14 4.70
CA ASN A 37 -15.90 1.84 4.24
C ASN A 37 -17.00 1.86 5.32
N ASP A 38 -17.79 2.94 5.35
CA ASP A 38 -18.87 3.15 6.32
C ASP A 38 -19.96 4.11 5.76
N PRO A 39 -21.25 3.72 5.74
CA PRO A 39 -21.79 2.41 6.10
C PRO A 39 -21.31 1.29 5.16
N SER A 40 -21.62 0.03 5.51
CA SER A 40 -21.09 -1.14 4.80
C SER A 40 -21.46 -1.28 3.31
N GLY A 41 -22.44 -0.49 2.83
CA GLY A 41 -22.81 -0.38 1.43
C GLY A 41 -21.89 0.55 0.60
N GLU A 42 -21.17 1.45 1.26
CA GLU A 42 -20.41 2.51 0.59
C GLU A 42 -19.08 2.04 0.01
N ARG A 43 -18.58 2.81 -0.97
CA ARG A 43 -17.25 2.69 -1.56
C ARG A 43 -16.30 3.78 -1.07
N ASN A 44 -16.45 4.21 0.17
CA ASN A 44 -15.68 5.31 0.76
C ASN A 44 -14.51 4.85 1.64
N GLY A 45 -14.11 3.58 1.52
CA GLY A 45 -12.87 3.10 2.11
C GLY A 45 -11.66 3.71 1.43
N GLU A 46 -10.56 3.76 2.18
CA GLU A 46 -9.29 4.32 1.71
C GLU A 46 -8.14 3.38 2.09
N GLN A 47 -7.08 3.41 1.29
CA GLN A 47 -5.78 2.89 1.71
C GLN A 47 -4.69 3.87 1.30
N GLN A 48 -3.63 3.92 2.09
CA GLN A 48 -2.43 4.65 1.73
C GLN A 48 -1.19 3.92 2.20
N PHE A 49 -0.08 4.07 1.49
CA PHE A 49 1.22 3.71 2.02
C PHE A 49 2.25 4.83 1.90
N TRP A 50 3.26 4.74 2.77
CA TRP A 50 4.42 5.60 2.79
C TRP A 50 5.68 4.74 2.90
N ILE A 51 6.76 5.24 2.30
CA ILE A 51 8.11 4.72 2.51
C ILE A 51 8.95 5.89 3.03
N ASP A 52 9.60 5.70 4.17
CA ASP A 52 10.39 6.73 4.86
C ASP A 52 9.60 8.03 5.08
N GLY A 53 8.31 7.88 5.41
CA GLY A 53 7.37 8.98 5.61
C GLY A 53 6.94 9.71 4.34
N GLN A 54 7.35 9.25 3.16
CA GLN A 54 7.00 9.85 1.87
C GLN A 54 5.87 9.11 1.19
N SER A 55 4.84 9.85 0.79
CA SER A 55 3.86 9.38 -0.19
C SER A 55 4.51 9.16 -1.55
N ARG A 56 3.89 8.36 -2.41
CA ARG A 56 4.27 8.25 -3.82
C ARG A 56 3.42 9.18 -4.65
N GLU A 57 4.10 10.05 -5.38
CA GLU A 57 3.49 11.00 -6.30
C GLU A 57 3.91 10.69 -7.72
N ARG A 58 2.98 10.87 -8.66
CA ARG A 58 3.23 10.76 -10.09
C ARG A 58 2.23 11.64 -10.83
N ASP A 59 2.74 12.39 -11.82
CA ASP A 59 1.94 13.27 -12.68
C ASP A 59 1.03 14.23 -11.88
N GLY A 60 1.54 14.73 -10.74
CA GLY A 60 0.83 15.66 -9.86
C GLY A 60 -0.23 15.03 -8.95
N GLN A 61 -0.30 13.70 -8.87
CA GLN A 61 -1.23 12.96 -8.02
C GLN A 61 -0.48 12.15 -6.97
N ILE A 62 -1.04 12.02 -5.77
CA ILE A 62 -0.57 11.04 -4.79
C ILE A 62 -1.14 9.68 -5.19
N ILE A 63 -0.32 8.84 -5.82
CA ILE A 63 -0.73 7.51 -6.29
C ILE A 63 -0.67 6.46 -5.18
N SER A 64 0.08 6.71 -4.09
CA SER A 64 0.09 5.82 -2.93
C SER A 64 -1.12 5.94 -2.03
N HIS A 65 -2.04 6.88 -2.27
CA HIS A 65 -3.28 7.08 -1.52
C HIS A 65 -4.45 6.92 -2.48
N VAL A 66 -5.29 5.92 -2.22
CA VAL A 66 -6.47 5.67 -3.05
C VAL A 66 -7.73 5.72 -2.20
N GLY A 67 -8.77 6.35 -2.73
CA GLY A 67 -10.06 6.58 -2.07
C GLY A 67 -11.11 7.05 -3.08
N PRO A 68 -12.37 7.20 -2.67
CA PRO A 68 -13.39 7.76 -3.57
C PRO A 68 -12.95 9.15 -4.03
N GLY A 69 -12.85 9.35 -5.35
CA GLY A 69 -12.45 10.65 -5.90
C GLY A 69 -10.96 10.80 -6.24
N PHE A 70 -10.10 9.86 -5.83
CA PHE A 70 -8.65 9.98 -6.06
C PHE A 70 -7.88 8.65 -5.97
N PRO A 71 -6.76 8.52 -6.69
CA PRO A 71 -6.32 9.40 -7.77
C PRO A 71 -7.22 9.21 -9.01
N ASN A 72 -7.04 10.04 -10.02
CA ASN A 72 -7.61 9.78 -11.34
C ASN A 72 -6.84 8.65 -12.02
N GLY A 73 -7.56 7.83 -12.77
CA GLY A 73 -6.98 6.72 -13.51
C GLY A 73 -8.02 5.75 -14.05
N HIS A 74 -7.53 4.63 -14.58
CA HIS A 74 -8.36 3.57 -15.11
C HIS A 74 -7.79 2.20 -14.77
N TRP A 75 -8.64 1.18 -14.90
CA TRP A 75 -8.24 -0.20 -14.70
C TRP A 75 -7.79 -0.83 -16.01
N VAL A 76 -6.66 -1.53 -15.96
CA VAL A 76 -6.28 -2.52 -16.95
C VAL A 76 -6.27 -3.85 -16.21
N TRP A 77 -7.29 -4.67 -16.44
CA TRP A 77 -7.50 -5.92 -15.69
C TRP A 77 -7.61 -5.68 -14.18
N ASP A 78 -6.70 -6.25 -13.40
CA ASP A 78 -6.59 -6.15 -11.95
C ASP A 78 -5.63 -5.06 -11.46
N SER A 79 -5.00 -4.32 -12.38
CA SER A 79 -4.04 -3.25 -12.12
C SER A 79 -4.65 -1.88 -12.38
N PHE A 80 -4.58 -0.98 -11.39
CA PHE A 80 -5.01 0.41 -11.55
C PHE A 80 -3.86 1.28 -12.05
N HIS A 81 -4.08 1.98 -13.15
CA HIS A 81 -3.11 2.90 -13.75
C HIS A 81 -3.55 4.33 -13.46
N ALA A 82 -2.80 5.02 -12.60
CA ALA A 82 -3.02 6.43 -12.33
C ALA A 82 -2.71 7.28 -13.57
N ASN A 83 -3.64 8.17 -13.91
CA ASN A 83 -3.52 9.10 -15.02
C ASN A 83 -4.44 10.31 -14.74
N PRO A 84 -3.91 11.54 -14.62
CA PRO A 84 -4.69 12.72 -14.29
C PRO A 84 -5.83 13.04 -15.26
N ALA A 85 -5.69 12.62 -16.53
CA ALA A 85 -6.68 12.89 -17.58
C ALA A 85 -7.91 11.97 -17.53
N ASP A 86 -7.86 10.91 -16.73
CA ASP A 86 -8.93 9.93 -16.60
C ASP A 86 -9.92 10.32 -15.49
N PRO A 87 -11.09 9.64 -15.40
CA PRO A 87 -12.03 9.85 -14.30
C PRO A 87 -11.41 9.55 -12.92
N PRO A 88 -11.97 10.13 -11.85
CA PRO A 88 -11.54 9.83 -10.49
C PRO A 88 -11.83 8.38 -10.10
N PHE A 89 -10.98 7.83 -9.23
CA PHE A 89 -11.15 6.46 -8.72
C PHE A 89 -12.51 6.24 -8.05
N GLU A 90 -13.13 5.08 -8.34
CA GLU A 90 -14.48 4.76 -7.89
C GLU A 90 -14.59 4.44 -6.38
N GLY A 91 -13.46 4.38 -5.68
CA GLY A 91 -13.36 4.13 -4.25
C GLY A 91 -13.36 2.64 -3.85
N LEU A 92 -13.09 2.37 -2.56
CA LEU A 92 -12.93 1.02 -2.03
C LEU A 92 -14.09 0.61 -1.13
N ARG A 93 -14.49 -0.66 -1.25
CA ARG A 93 -15.39 -1.32 -0.31
C ARG A 93 -14.70 -2.57 0.25
N PHE A 94 -14.14 -2.43 1.45
CA PHE A 94 -13.44 -3.48 2.18
C PHE A 94 -14.39 -4.48 2.83
N ARG A 95 -15.59 -4.03 3.23
CA ARG A 95 -16.56 -4.85 3.95
C ARG A 95 -17.97 -4.66 3.44
N LYS A 96 -18.80 -5.68 3.64
CA LYS A 96 -20.24 -5.68 3.34
C LYS A 96 -21.12 -5.77 4.59
N ASP A 97 -20.51 -5.91 5.76
CA ASP A 97 -21.17 -6.07 7.04
C ASP A 97 -20.43 -5.20 8.06
N GLU A 98 -21.17 -4.49 8.90
CA GLU A 98 -20.57 -3.54 9.83
C GLU A 98 -19.87 -4.19 11.02
N SER A 99 -20.15 -5.46 11.28
CA SER A 99 -19.47 -6.27 12.29
C SER A 99 -18.05 -6.67 11.89
N LEU A 100 -17.74 -6.69 10.59
CA LEU A 100 -16.41 -7.00 10.09
C LEU A 100 -15.48 -5.80 10.31
N LYS A 101 -14.53 -5.96 11.24
CA LYS A 101 -13.48 -4.99 11.56
C LYS A 101 -12.11 -5.50 11.10
N ILE A 102 -11.11 -4.62 11.06
CA ILE A 102 -9.70 -5.02 10.94
C ILE A 102 -9.35 -5.86 12.17
N ASN A 103 -8.80 -7.06 11.96
CA ASN A 103 -8.61 -8.06 13.02
C ASN A 103 -7.22 -8.72 13.03
N PHE A 104 -6.50 -8.74 11.91
CA PHE A 104 -5.17 -9.33 11.79
C PHE A 104 -4.21 -8.40 11.05
N LEU A 105 -2.94 -8.47 11.44
CA LEU A 105 -1.79 -7.99 10.67
C LEU A 105 -0.94 -9.22 10.33
N TRP A 106 -0.68 -9.43 9.05
CA TRP A 106 0.21 -10.49 8.56
C TRP A 106 1.47 -9.85 7.96
N LEU A 107 2.63 -10.36 8.36
CA LEU A 107 3.91 -10.03 7.75
C LEU A 107 4.32 -11.20 6.89
N GLU A 108 4.18 -11.05 5.58
CA GLU A 108 4.44 -12.09 4.60
C GLU A 108 5.48 -11.64 3.59
N ASN A 109 6.37 -12.56 3.20
CA ASN A 109 7.26 -12.40 2.08
C ASN A 109 7.15 -13.64 1.20
N TYR A 110 6.60 -13.47 0.01
CA TYR A 110 6.40 -14.53 -0.97
C TYR A 110 7.15 -14.19 -2.26
N ILE A 111 7.90 -15.14 -2.80
CA ILE A 111 8.70 -14.96 -4.02
C ILE A 111 8.42 -16.13 -4.96
N THR A 112 7.88 -15.81 -6.14
CA THR A 112 7.74 -16.78 -7.22
C THR A 112 9.08 -17.02 -7.90
N GLY A 113 9.55 -18.27 -7.96
CA GLY A 113 10.73 -18.65 -8.76
C GLY A 113 12.08 -18.19 -8.20
N ALA A 114 12.25 -18.17 -6.87
CA ALA A 114 13.53 -17.83 -6.25
C ALA A 114 14.65 -18.79 -6.68
N ASP A 115 15.75 -18.26 -7.21
CA ASP A 115 16.96 -19.00 -7.63
C ASP A 115 18.01 -19.11 -6.51
N ARG A 116 17.82 -18.36 -5.42
CA ARG A 116 18.71 -18.25 -4.28
C ARG A 116 17.93 -17.90 -3.01
N GLU A 117 18.58 -18.10 -1.87
CA GLU A 117 18.03 -17.66 -0.58
C GLU A 117 17.82 -16.14 -0.58
N THR A 118 16.59 -15.72 -0.26
CA THR A 118 16.23 -14.31 -0.11
C THR A 118 15.73 -14.08 1.32
N LYS A 119 16.31 -13.08 2.00
CA LYS A 119 16.00 -12.74 3.39
C LYS A 119 15.36 -11.36 3.46
N VAL A 120 14.32 -11.24 4.27
CA VAL A 120 13.68 -9.98 4.66
C VAL A 120 13.67 -9.96 6.18
N TRP A 121 14.03 -8.82 6.76
CA TRP A 121 14.00 -8.59 8.20
C TRP A 121 12.91 -7.57 8.51
N PHE A 122 12.14 -7.82 9.56
CA PHE A 122 11.14 -6.90 10.08
C PHE A 122 11.56 -6.53 11.51
N ASP A 123 11.47 -5.25 11.85
CA ASP A 123 11.73 -4.73 13.20
C ASP A 123 10.77 -3.56 13.48
N ASP A 124 10.61 -3.19 14.75
CA ASP A 124 9.80 -2.05 15.21
C ASP A 124 8.35 -2.01 14.66
N VAL A 125 7.67 -3.16 14.66
CA VAL A 125 6.30 -3.29 14.16
C VAL A 125 5.30 -2.66 15.12
N VAL A 126 4.59 -1.62 14.68
CA VAL A 126 3.57 -0.92 15.46
C VAL A 126 2.23 -0.91 14.73
N VAL A 127 1.13 -1.10 15.46
CA VAL A 127 -0.25 -0.91 14.96
C VAL A 127 -0.90 0.24 15.72
N ALA A 128 -1.38 1.25 14.99
CA ALA A 128 -1.97 2.45 15.57
C ALA A 128 -3.24 2.89 14.84
N LYS A 129 -4.02 3.78 15.49
CA LYS A 129 -5.23 4.38 14.91
C LYS A 129 -4.97 5.69 14.17
N ARG A 130 -3.73 6.18 14.19
CA ARG A 130 -3.31 7.44 13.58
C ARG A 130 -1.92 7.22 12.98
N TYR A 131 -1.61 7.99 11.94
CA TYR A 131 -0.27 8.03 11.36
C TYR A 131 0.78 8.29 12.44
N ILE A 132 1.87 7.53 12.39
CA ILE A 132 2.99 7.64 13.34
C ILE A 132 4.10 8.46 12.71
N GLY A 133 4.44 8.14 11.46
CA GLY A 133 5.61 8.68 10.79
C GLY A 133 6.87 7.87 11.04
N PRO A 134 7.91 8.10 10.22
CA PRO A 134 9.12 7.30 10.26
C PRO A 134 9.86 7.52 11.57
N ILE A 135 10.58 6.49 12.02
CA ILE A 135 11.52 6.60 13.13
C ILE A 135 12.53 7.69 12.74
N ARG A 136 12.49 8.82 13.48
CA ARG A 136 13.40 9.92 13.22
C ARG A 136 14.84 9.45 13.44
N MET A 137 15.62 9.50 12.37
CA MET A 137 17.07 9.41 12.42
C MET A 137 17.58 10.70 13.06
N GLU A 138 17.92 10.69 14.35
CA GLU A 138 18.82 11.73 14.86
C GLU A 138 20.16 11.57 14.16
N GLY A 139 20.53 12.54 13.32
CA GLY A 139 21.88 12.60 12.72
C GLY A 139 22.12 11.73 11.48
N GLY A 140 21.10 11.13 10.87
CA GLY A 140 21.23 10.46 9.57
C GLY A 140 21.84 9.04 9.58
N GLU A 141 22.06 8.44 10.74
CA GLU A 141 22.43 7.02 10.86
C GLU A 141 21.29 6.18 11.44
N PRO A 142 21.07 4.95 10.93
CA PRO A 142 20.10 4.03 11.50
C PRO A 142 20.48 3.81 12.96
N ARG A 143 19.51 3.95 13.89
CA ARG A 143 19.69 3.38 15.22
C ARG A 143 19.83 1.86 15.01
N ALA A 144 21.06 1.37 15.00
CA ALA A 144 21.31 -0.06 15.12
C ALA A 144 20.60 -0.51 16.39
N SER A 145 19.69 -1.48 16.29
CA SER A 145 19.14 -2.13 17.45
C SER A 145 20.31 -2.66 18.27
N ARG A 146 20.51 -2.08 19.46
CA ARG A 146 21.51 -2.58 20.40
C ARG A 146 21.05 -3.97 20.79
N ARG A 147 21.79 -4.98 20.34
CA ARG A 147 21.70 -6.34 20.88
C ARG A 147 22.14 -6.35 22.33
#